data_AF-A0A382YPD8-F1
#
_entry.id   AF-A0A382YPD8-F1
#
_cell.length_a   1.000
_cell.length_b   1.000
_cell.length_c   1.000
_cell.angle_alpha   90.00
_cell.angle_beta   90.00
_cell.angle_gamma   90.00
#
_symmetry.space_group_name_H-M   'P 1'
#
loop_
_entity.id
_entity.type
_entity.pdbx_description
1 polymer ?
#
loop_
_entity_poly.entity_id
_entity_poly.type
_entity_poly.pdbx_seq_one_letter_code
_entity_poly.pdbx_strand_id
1 'polypeptide(L)'
;KGKPIFSYYWTPTSLMGKAEIDMVRLEEPAYSADCWTAMSVVVEDIKANGQEAYVPSCANEYKDMALTKTVRSDWAIENPGVAIFIRLYALPTEKVNEMLAYYVDESGGDMEATAIHFLSNESVWESWVSADVAANVKSAL
;
A
#
# COMPACT_ATOMS: atom_id res chain seq x y z
N LYS A 1 -14.01 22.03 12.30
CA LYS A 1 -14.02 21.27 13.58
C LYS A 1 -15.44 20.84 13.87
N GLY A 2 -15.66 19.55 14.15
CA GLY A 2 -16.99 18.99 14.47
C GLY A 2 -17.99 18.90 13.31
N LYS A 3 -17.55 19.09 12.06
CA LYS A 3 -18.39 18.87 10.86
C LYS A 3 -18.05 17.51 10.25
N PRO A 4 -19.03 16.77 9.69
CA PRO A 4 -18.73 15.55 8.94
C PRO A 4 -17.82 15.89 7.76
N ILE A 5 -16.89 14.98 7.47
CA ILE A 5 -15.99 15.06 6.32
C ILE A 5 -16.32 13.88 5.41
N PHE A 6 -16.45 14.16 4.13
CA PHE A 6 -16.55 13.15 3.09
C PHE A 6 -15.43 13.42 2.07
N SER A 7 -14.62 12.41 1.80
CA SER A 7 -13.47 12.56 0.91
C SER A 7 -13.10 11.23 0.27
N TYR A 8 -12.40 11.31 -0.87
CA TYR A 8 -11.71 10.17 -1.45
C TYR A 8 -10.42 9.90 -0.66
N TYR A 9 -10.14 8.64 -0.38
CA TYR A 9 -8.91 8.22 0.26
C TYR A 9 -8.50 6.81 -0.17
N TRP A 10 -7.27 6.40 0.17
CA TRP A 10 -6.71 5.09 -0.18
C TRP A 10 -5.87 4.52 0.97
N THR A 11 -5.52 3.24 0.86
CA THR A 11 -4.66 2.53 1.81
C THR A 11 -3.65 1.65 1.03
N PRO A 12 -2.38 1.51 1.45
CA PRO A 12 -1.82 1.98 2.71
C PRO A 12 -1.39 3.45 2.76
N THR A 13 -1.56 4.11 3.91
CA THR A 13 -1.05 5.46 4.24
C THR A 13 -0.81 5.63 5.75
N SER A 14 -0.06 6.66 6.16
CA SER A 14 0.13 7.00 7.58
C SER A 14 -1.16 7.39 8.30
N LEU A 15 -2.07 8.08 7.60
CA LEU A 15 -3.36 8.49 8.16
C LEU A 15 -4.21 7.27 8.55
N MET A 16 -4.18 6.22 7.73
CA MET A 16 -4.88 4.95 8.02
C MET A 16 -4.23 4.16 9.16
N GLY A 17 -3.02 4.51 9.60
CA GLY A 17 -2.32 3.89 10.73
C GLY A 17 -2.55 4.57 12.06
N LYS A 18 -3.20 5.75 12.07
CA LYS A 18 -3.47 6.51 13.29
C LYS A 18 -4.71 5.98 13.99
N ALA A 19 -4.53 5.42 15.19
CA ALA A 19 -5.60 4.82 15.98
C ALA A 19 -6.71 5.81 16.36
N GLU A 20 -6.40 7.11 16.41
CA GLU A 20 -7.34 8.18 16.69
C GLU A 20 -8.20 8.60 15.48
N ILE A 21 -7.91 8.07 14.29
CA ILE A 21 -8.62 8.40 13.04
C ILE A 21 -9.49 7.21 12.63
N ASP A 22 -10.78 7.31 12.97
CA ASP A 22 -11.80 6.35 12.56
C ASP A 22 -12.44 6.79 11.24
N MET A 23 -11.81 6.45 10.11
CA MET A 23 -12.42 6.62 8.79
C MET A 23 -13.18 5.36 8.38
N VAL A 24 -14.45 5.54 8.10
CA VAL A 24 -15.32 4.47 7.60
C VAL A 24 -15.33 4.49 6.07
N ARG A 25 -14.91 3.38 5.45
CA ARG A 25 -15.05 3.15 4.01
C ARG A 25 -16.53 2.99 3.68
N LEU A 26 -17.05 3.76 2.72
CA LEU A 26 -18.39 3.53 2.19
C LEU A 26 -18.40 2.29 1.31
N GLU A 27 -19.41 1.45 1.45
CA GLU A 27 -19.61 0.28 0.61
C GLU A 27 -20.16 0.68 -0.76
N GLU A 28 -19.49 0.22 -1.82
CA GLU A 28 -19.90 0.41 -3.22
C GLU A 28 -20.23 -0.96 -3.85
N PRO A 29 -20.98 -1.00 -4.97
CA PRO A 29 -21.17 -2.25 -5.70
C PRO A 29 -19.82 -2.87 -6.06
N ALA A 30 -19.67 -4.18 -5.90
CA ALA A 30 -18.40 -4.86 -6.16
C ALA A 30 -17.87 -4.60 -7.58
N TYR A 31 -16.54 -4.62 -7.72
CA TYR A 31 -15.87 -4.43 -9.00
C TYR A 31 -16.43 -5.36 -10.10
N SER A 32 -16.63 -4.77 -11.27
CA SER A 32 -17.05 -5.41 -12.52
C SER A 32 -16.26 -4.79 -13.67
N ALA A 33 -15.63 -5.63 -14.50
CA ALA A 33 -14.84 -5.16 -15.63
C ALA A 33 -15.68 -4.36 -16.65
N ASP A 34 -16.92 -4.80 -16.89
CA ASP A 34 -17.85 -4.13 -17.81
C ASP A 34 -18.21 -2.74 -17.28
N CYS A 35 -18.57 -2.67 -16.00
CA CYS A 35 -18.92 -1.38 -15.40
C CYS A 35 -17.72 -0.43 -15.30
N TRP A 36 -16.55 -0.96 -14.93
CA TRP A 36 -15.31 -0.21 -14.91
C TRP A 36 -15.00 0.43 -16.26
N THR A 37 -15.16 -0.36 -17.34
CA THR A 37 -14.93 0.10 -18.71
C THR A 37 -15.94 1.18 -19.10
N ALA A 38 -17.23 0.98 -18.82
CA ALA A 38 -18.27 1.96 -19.12
C ALA A 38 -18.07 3.28 -18.34
N MET A 39 -17.75 3.20 -17.05
CA MET A 39 -17.45 4.36 -16.21
C MET A 39 -16.18 5.09 -16.70
N SER A 40 -15.14 4.36 -17.12
CA SER A 40 -13.88 4.95 -17.60
C SER A 40 -14.07 5.83 -18.83
N VAL A 41 -15.01 5.51 -19.72
CA VAL A 41 -15.35 6.36 -20.88
C VAL A 41 -15.84 7.74 -20.41
N VAL A 42 -16.74 7.77 -19.41
CA VAL A 42 -17.23 9.02 -18.82
C VAL A 42 -16.09 9.79 -18.13
N VAL A 43 -15.21 9.09 -17.42
CA VAL A 43 -14.05 9.69 -16.75
C VAL A 43 -13.10 10.35 -17.75
N GLU A 44 -12.79 9.70 -18.87
CA GLU A 44 -11.93 10.27 -19.90
C GLU A 44 -12.58 11.48 -20.60
N ASP A 45 -13.91 11.45 -20.80
CA ASP A 45 -14.63 12.60 -21.36
C ASP A 45 -14.60 13.80 -20.40
N ILE A 46 -14.78 13.57 -19.10
CA ILE A 46 -14.64 14.62 -18.06
C ILE A 46 -13.22 15.19 -18.03
N LYS A 47 -12.18 14.36 -18.18
CA LYS A 47 -10.79 14.83 -18.24
C LYS A 47 -10.53 15.73 -19.45
N ALA A 48 -11.15 15.40 -20.59
CA ALA A 48 -10.99 16.15 -21.83
C ALA A 48 -11.83 17.43 -21.88
N ASN A 49 -13.07 17.38 -21.40
CA ASN A 49 -14.11 18.38 -21.66
C ASN A 49 -14.64 19.06 -20.37
N GLY A 50 -14.16 18.67 -19.19
CA GLY A 50 -14.57 19.24 -17.90
C GLY A 50 -15.76 18.52 -17.27
N GLN A 51 -16.13 18.94 -16.05
CA GLN A 51 -17.17 18.28 -15.24
C GLN A 51 -18.56 18.28 -15.90
N GLU A 52 -18.84 19.26 -16.77
CA GLU A 52 -20.11 19.36 -17.52
C GLU A 52 -20.29 18.21 -18.54
N ALA A 53 -19.22 17.50 -18.89
CA ALA A 53 -19.27 16.31 -19.73
C ALA A 53 -19.77 15.05 -18.99
N TYR A 54 -20.07 15.17 -17.69
CA TYR A 54 -20.60 14.05 -16.92
C TYR A 54 -21.94 13.58 -17.48
N VAL A 55 -22.01 12.28 -17.77
CA VAL A 55 -23.24 11.56 -18.06
C VAL A 55 -23.39 10.39 -17.07
N PRO A 56 -24.61 10.09 -16.59
CA PRO A 56 -24.82 8.97 -15.69
C PRO A 56 -24.34 7.65 -16.31
N SER A 57 -23.55 6.89 -15.55
CA SER A 57 -23.11 5.54 -15.87
C SER A 57 -23.31 4.64 -14.64
N CYS A 58 -23.07 3.34 -14.79
CA CYS A 58 -22.93 2.49 -13.61
C CYS A 58 -21.72 2.94 -12.77
N ALA A 59 -21.71 2.56 -11.50
CA ALA A 59 -20.58 2.78 -10.60
C ALA A 59 -20.28 1.48 -9.85
N ASN A 60 -19.01 1.25 -9.58
CA ASN A 60 -18.53 0.13 -8.79
C ASN A 60 -17.28 0.51 -8.02
N GLU A 61 -16.97 -0.32 -7.04
CA GLU A 61 -15.79 -0.20 -6.21
C GLU A 61 -14.52 -0.32 -7.04
N TYR A 62 -13.49 0.40 -6.61
CA TYR A 62 -12.15 0.24 -7.14
C TYR A 62 -11.69 -1.21 -6.98
N LYS A 63 -10.99 -1.72 -8.00
CA LYS A 63 -10.36 -3.03 -7.91
C LYS A 63 -9.27 -3.01 -6.84
N ASP A 64 -9.26 -4.00 -5.95
CA ASP A 64 -8.13 -4.22 -5.05
C ASP A 64 -6.83 -4.41 -5.85
N MET A 65 -5.90 -3.48 -5.68
CA MET A 65 -4.63 -3.47 -6.38
C MET A 65 -3.55 -4.10 -5.50
N ALA A 66 -2.97 -5.21 -5.95
CA ALA A 66 -1.78 -5.77 -5.32
C ALA A 66 -0.57 -4.86 -5.60
N LEU A 67 0.11 -4.42 -4.54
CA LEU A 67 1.41 -3.75 -4.65
C LEU A 67 2.48 -4.77 -5.06
N THR A 68 2.67 -4.91 -6.37
CA THR A 68 3.51 -5.94 -6.96
C THR A 68 4.96 -5.48 -7.05
N LYS A 69 5.89 -6.35 -6.65
CA LYS A 69 7.34 -6.13 -6.79
C LYS A 69 7.81 -6.76 -8.10
N THR A 70 8.59 -6.02 -8.89
CA THR A 70 9.10 -6.48 -10.18
C THR A 70 10.61 -6.31 -10.29
N VAL A 71 11.26 -7.27 -10.93
CA VAL A 71 12.70 -7.25 -11.23
C VAL A 71 12.92 -7.65 -12.69
N ARG A 72 14.06 -7.28 -13.26
CA ARG A 72 14.49 -7.74 -14.59
C ARG A 72 14.81 -9.25 -14.53
N SER A 73 14.38 -10.01 -15.53
CA SER A 73 14.46 -11.48 -15.50
C SER A 73 15.90 -12.01 -15.45
N ASP A 74 16.79 -11.44 -16.24
CA ASP A 74 18.23 -11.76 -16.24
C ASP A 74 18.89 -11.44 -14.88
N TRP A 75 18.54 -10.30 -14.26
CA TRP A 75 19.03 -9.91 -12.94
C TRP A 75 18.61 -10.91 -11.87
N ALA A 76 17.38 -11.42 -11.93
CA ALA A 76 16.89 -12.42 -11.00
C ALA A 76 17.64 -13.76 -11.13
N ILE A 77 18.03 -14.13 -12.35
CA ILE A 77 18.85 -15.31 -12.63
C ILE A 77 20.27 -15.12 -12.06
N GLU A 78 20.84 -13.92 -12.22
CA GLU A 78 22.17 -13.58 -11.72
C GLU A 78 22.22 -13.43 -10.18
N ASN A 79 21.08 -13.11 -9.54
CA ASN A 79 21.00 -12.80 -8.11
C ASN A 79 19.94 -13.66 -7.39
N PRO A 80 20.06 -15.00 -7.39
CA PRO A 80 18.99 -15.89 -6.94
C PRO A 80 18.63 -15.70 -5.46
N GLY A 81 19.61 -15.43 -4.59
CA GLY A 81 19.36 -15.19 -3.17
C GLY A 81 18.52 -13.93 -2.92
N VAL A 82 18.84 -12.82 -3.60
CA VAL A 82 18.08 -11.57 -3.46
C VAL A 82 16.72 -11.67 -4.14
N ALA A 83 16.63 -12.39 -5.27
CA ALA A 83 15.36 -12.66 -5.94
C ALA A 83 14.39 -13.45 -5.04
N ILE A 84 14.90 -14.43 -4.28
CA ILE A 84 14.11 -15.15 -3.27
C ILE A 84 13.61 -14.19 -2.19
N PHE A 85 14.48 -13.35 -1.64
CA PHE A 85 14.08 -12.33 -0.65
C PHE A 85 12.97 -11.41 -1.18
N ILE A 86 13.13 -10.82 -2.37
CA ILE A 86 12.12 -9.93 -2.98
C ILE A 86 10.79 -10.66 -3.19
N ARG A 87 10.83 -11.95 -3.53
CA ARG A 87 9.62 -12.76 -3.69
C ARG A 87 8.90 -12.96 -2.35
N LEU A 88 9.64 -13.24 -1.27
CA LEU A 88 9.10 -13.52 0.06
C LEU A 88 8.67 -12.26 0.83
N TYR A 89 9.35 -11.14 0.63
CA TYR A 89 9.09 -9.86 1.29
C TYR A 89 7.64 -9.39 1.07
N ALA A 90 6.77 -9.53 2.05
CA ALA A 90 5.39 -9.08 1.95
C ALA A 90 4.88 -8.64 3.32
N LEU A 91 4.15 -7.54 3.35
CA LEU A 91 3.51 -7.02 4.54
C LEU A 91 2.00 -6.83 4.28
N PRO A 92 1.15 -7.13 5.27
CA PRO A 92 -0.26 -6.76 5.20
C PRO A 92 -0.40 -5.24 5.23
N THR A 93 -1.46 -4.72 4.61
CA THR A 93 -1.76 -3.27 4.54
C THR A 93 -1.75 -2.60 5.92
N GLU A 94 -2.30 -3.27 6.94
CA GLU A 94 -2.31 -2.77 8.33
C GLU A 94 -0.89 -2.52 8.86
N LYS A 95 0.05 -3.45 8.64
CA LYS A 95 1.44 -3.27 9.08
C LYS A 95 2.13 -2.14 8.31
N VAL A 96 1.82 -1.97 7.02
CA VAL A 96 2.35 -0.84 6.25
C VAL A 96 1.79 0.49 6.78
N ASN A 97 0.50 0.54 7.14
CA ASN A 97 -0.11 1.72 7.76
C ASN A 97 0.56 2.09 9.08
N GLU A 98 0.76 1.10 9.96
CA GLU A 98 1.44 1.27 11.24
C GLU A 98 2.86 1.83 11.07
N MET A 99 3.65 1.26 10.16
CA MET A 99 5.01 1.74 9.90
C MET A 99 5.03 3.13 9.26
N LEU A 100 4.04 3.47 8.42
CA LEU A 100 3.90 4.83 7.88
C LEU A 100 3.46 5.84 8.95
N ALA A 101 2.65 5.45 9.91
CA ALA A 101 2.31 6.30 11.06
C ALA A 101 3.54 6.55 11.92
N TYR A 102 4.29 5.50 12.28
CA TYR A 102 5.57 5.64 12.98
C TYR A 102 6.55 6.54 12.23
N TYR A 103 6.68 6.34 10.91
CA TYR A 103 7.54 7.16 10.05
C TYR A 103 7.22 8.65 10.15
N VAL A 104 5.94 9.03 10.17
CA VAL A 104 5.55 10.44 10.21
C VAL A 104 5.63 11.01 11.62
N ASP A 105 5.12 10.29 12.61
CA ASP A 105 4.86 10.84 13.95
C ASP A 105 6.01 10.63 14.92
N GLU A 106 6.67 9.47 14.87
CA GLU A 106 7.68 9.05 15.86
C GLU A 106 9.10 9.25 15.35
N SER A 107 9.39 8.81 14.11
CA SER A 107 10.72 8.97 13.52
C SER A 107 10.95 10.34 12.86
N GLY A 108 9.91 11.17 12.74
CA GLY A 108 10.01 12.50 12.14
C GLY A 108 10.36 12.50 10.65
N GLY A 109 9.99 11.44 9.93
CA GLY A 109 10.30 11.24 8.52
C GLY A 109 11.63 10.52 8.27
N ASP A 110 12.21 9.88 9.28
CA ASP A 110 13.44 9.10 9.13
C ASP A 110 13.13 7.65 8.72
N MET A 111 13.54 7.29 7.50
CA MET A 111 13.35 5.96 6.92
C MET A 111 14.24 4.90 7.56
N GLU A 112 15.48 5.24 7.94
CA GLU A 112 16.42 4.29 8.54
C GLU A 112 15.97 3.95 9.96
N ALA A 113 15.61 4.97 10.74
CA ALA A 113 15.06 4.75 12.08
C ALA A 113 13.75 3.93 12.04
N THR A 114 12.91 4.13 11.02
CA THR A 114 11.69 3.32 10.80
C THR A 114 12.03 1.87 10.46
N ALA A 115 13.01 1.64 9.59
CA ALA A 115 13.44 0.29 9.23
C ALA A 115 14.05 -0.44 10.43
N ILE A 116 14.88 0.23 11.24
CA ILE A 116 15.44 -0.33 12.49
C ILE A 116 14.30 -0.64 13.46
N HIS A 117 13.34 0.27 13.64
CA HIS A 117 12.18 0.02 14.49
C HIS A 117 11.41 -1.24 14.05
N PHE A 118 11.11 -1.36 12.75
CA PHE A 118 10.46 -2.55 12.20
C PHE A 118 11.27 -3.82 12.45
N LEU A 119 12.56 -3.83 12.11
CA LEU A 119 13.43 -5.01 12.25
C LEU A 119 13.60 -5.44 13.72
N SER A 120 13.59 -4.48 14.65
CA SER A 120 13.73 -4.73 16.09
C SER A 120 12.45 -5.22 16.76
N ASN A 121 11.27 -4.91 16.20
CA ASN A 121 9.98 -5.21 16.84
C ASN A 121 9.15 -6.28 16.12
N GLU A 122 9.47 -6.57 14.86
CA GLU A 122 8.77 -7.57 14.04
C GLU A 122 9.67 -8.77 13.76
N SER A 123 9.10 -9.98 13.75
CA SER A 123 9.82 -11.21 13.40
C SER A 123 9.44 -11.75 12.02
N VAL A 124 8.40 -11.20 11.38
CA VAL A 124 7.91 -11.66 10.07
C VAL A 124 9.01 -11.64 9.01
N TRP A 125 9.95 -10.70 9.12
CA TRP A 125 11.04 -10.53 8.16
C TRP A 125 12.06 -11.65 8.16
N GLU A 126 12.18 -12.36 9.27
CA GLU A 126 13.12 -13.49 9.41
C GLU A 126 12.78 -14.61 8.43
N SER A 127 11.50 -14.75 8.06
CA SER A 127 11.04 -15.72 7.06
C SER A 127 11.39 -15.35 5.62
N TRP A 128 11.83 -14.11 5.38
CA TRP A 128 12.17 -13.63 4.04
C TRP A 128 13.62 -13.88 3.66
N VAL A 129 14.46 -14.22 4.64
CA VAL A 129 15.91 -14.40 4.49
C VAL A 129 16.34 -15.77 5.06
N SER A 130 17.60 -16.14 4.85
CA SER A 130 18.15 -17.34 5.50
C SER A 130 18.36 -17.11 7.01
N ALA A 131 18.42 -18.19 7.78
CA ALA A 131 18.68 -18.14 9.22
C ALA A 131 19.97 -17.38 9.56
N ASP A 132 21.05 -17.60 8.77
CA ASP A 132 22.32 -16.91 8.97
C ASP A 132 22.21 -15.40 8.75
N VAL A 133 21.45 -14.97 7.73
CA VAL A 133 21.20 -13.54 7.48
C VAL A 133 20.36 -12.94 8.59
N ALA A 134 19.31 -13.64 9.04
CA ALA A 134 18.50 -13.18 10.17
C ALA A 134 19.32 -13.02 11.46
N ALA A 135 20.21 -13.97 11.75
CA ALA A 135 21.12 -13.88 12.89
C ALA A 135 22.08 -12.68 12.78
N ASN A 136 22.65 -12.45 11.59
CA ASN A 136 23.55 -11.32 11.36
C ASN A 136 22.85 -9.96 11.51
N VAL A 137 21.63 -9.83 10.97
CA VAL A 137 20.84 -8.59 11.12
C VAL A 137 20.53 -8.36 12.60
N LYS A 138 20.04 -9.36 13.33
CA LYS A 138 19.76 -9.24 14.76
C LYS A 138 20.97 -8.87 15.60
N SER A 139 22.17 -9.33 15.20
CA SER A 139 23.41 -8.97 15.90
C SER A 139 23.87 -7.53 15.65
N ALA A 140 23.35 -6.88 14.59
CA ALA A 140 23.74 -5.53 14.19
C ALA A 140 22.73 -4.45 14.62
N LEU A 141 21.51 -4.86 15.03
CA LEU A 141 20.50 -4.01 15.66
C LEU A 141 20.88 -3.67 17.11
#